data_AF-A0A7Y1ZD85-F1
#
_entry.id   AF-A0A7Y1ZD85-F1
#
_cell.length_a   1.000
_cell.length_b   1.000
_cell.length_c   1.000
_cell.angle_alpha   90.00
_cell.angle_beta   90.00
_cell.angle_gamma   90.00
#
_symmetry.space_group_name_H-M   'P 1'
#
loop_
_entity.id
_entity.type
_entity.pdbx_description
1 polymer ?
#
loop_
_entity_poly.entity_id
_entity_poly.type
_entity_poly.pdbx_seq_one_letter_code
_entity_poly.pdbx_strand_id
1 'polypeptide(L)'
;MDLEYKLSLISDLIVLAKADDKVTSHEYDFMYRLAERMEISKEQVDHLFENPKPSQPIFSELERITHFHKLLLMMNVDRETHEKEIHVLREFGLKMGIRPGAIDQILVRMNDYEDKLIPAQELISIFQTYYN
;
A
#
# COMPACT_ATOMS: atom_id res chain seq x y z
N MET A 1 -4.44 15.27 9.74
CA MET A 1 -3.76 14.86 8.50
C MET A 1 -4.23 15.82 7.42
N ASP A 2 -3.33 16.59 6.83
CA ASP A 2 -3.68 17.56 5.78
C ASP A 2 -4.09 16.85 4.48
N LEU A 3 -4.80 17.57 3.61
CA LEU A 3 -5.35 17.01 2.37
C LEU A 3 -4.24 16.54 1.42
N GLU A 4 -3.15 17.28 1.27
CA GLU A 4 -2.06 16.91 0.36
C GLU A 4 -1.40 15.59 0.78
N TYR A 5 -1.19 15.40 2.08
CA TYR A 5 -0.69 14.15 2.61
C TYR A 5 -1.68 13.00 2.37
N LYS A 6 -2.99 13.20 2.60
CA LYS A 6 -4.02 12.20 2.29
C LYS A 6 -3.99 11.80 0.80
N LEU A 7 -3.88 12.78 -0.12
CA LEU A 7 -3.78 12.55 -1.56
C LEU A 7 -2.50 11.80 -1.95
N SER A 8 -1.38 12.06 -1.28
CA SER A 8 -0.13 11.32 -1.51
C SER A 8 -0.24 9.84 -1.16
N LEU A 9 -0.94 9.50 -0.07
CA LEU A 9 -1.16 8.10 0.31
C LEU A 9 -2.02 7.34 -0.72
N ILE A 10 -3.06 7.99 -1.26
CA ILE A 10 -3.85 7.40 -2.35
C ILE A 10 -3.03 7.30 -3.65
N SER A 11 -2.18 8.28 -3.92
CA SER A 11 -1.28 8.25 -5.09
C SER A 11 -0.31 7.08 -5.04
N ASP A 12 0.21 6.73 -3.86
CA ASP A 12 1.07 5.55 -3.71
C ASP A 12 0.34 4.24 -4.09
N LEU A 13 -0.94 4.11 -3.72
CA LEU A 13 -1.78 2.96 -4.09
C LEU A 13 -2.02 2.92 -5.61
N ILE A 14 -2.29 4.08 -6.22
CA ILE A 14 -2.48 4.19 -7.68
C ILE A 14 -1.20 3.83 -8.42
N VAL A 15 -0.04 4.29 -7.94
CA VAL A 15 1.26 3.96 -8.55
C VAL A 15 1.54 2.46 -8.47
N LEU A 16 1.19 1.82 -7.34
CA LEU A 16 1.30 0.38 -7.19
C LEU A 16 0.37 -0.36 -8.16
N ALA A 17 -0.92 -0.03 -8.18
CA ALA A 17 -1.92 -0.64 -9.06
C ALA A 17 -1.61 -0.46 -10.56
N LYS A 18 -0.92 0.62 -10.93
CA LYS A 18 -0.51 0.88 -12.32
C LYS A 18 0.78 0.19 -12.74
N ALA A 19 1.45 -0.57 -11.85
CA ALA A 19 2.75 -1.15 -12.14
C ALA A 19 2.73 -2.12 -13.33
N ASP A 20 1.59 -2.77 -13.61
CA ASP A 20 1.40 -3.72 -14.71
C ASP A 20 0.59 -3.15 -15.89
N ASP A 21 0.34 -1.83 -15.89
CA ASP A 21 -0.45 -1.08 -16.88
C ASP A 21 -1.95 -1.42 -16.95
N LYS A 22 -2.51 -2.12 -15.94
CA LYS A 22 -3.95 -2.43 -15.88
C LYS A 22 -4.51 -2.25 -14.48
N VAL A 23 -5.44 -1.30 -14.32
CA VAL A 23 -6.23 -1.19 -13.09
C VAL A 23 -7.61 -1.80 -13.32
N THR A 24 -7.96 -2.79 -12.52
CA THR A 24 -9.26 -3.46 -12.54
C THR A 24 -10.33 -2.64 -11.82
N SER A 25 -11.61 -3.01 -12.01
CA SER A 25 -12.71 -2.36 -11.28
C SER A 25 -12.65 -2.61 -9.77
N HIS A 26 -12.17 -3.78 -9.34
CA HIS A 26 -12.07 -4.12 -7.91
C HIS A 26 -11.01 -3.26 -7.21
N GLU A 27 -9.88 -3.05 -7.87
CA GLU A 27 -8.78 -2.18 -7.44
C GLU A 27 -9.20 -0.71 -7.35
N TYR A 28 -9.89 -0.22 -8.37
CA TYR A 28 -10.47 1.12 -8.36
C TYR A 28 -11.46 1.29 -7.19
N ASP A 29 -12.39 0.35 -7.01
CA ASP A 29 -13.36 0.38 -5.92
C ASP A 29 -12.68 0.33 -4.54
N PHE A 30 -11.61 -0.44 -4.40
CA PHE A 30 -10.83 -0.51 -3.18
C PHE A 30 -10.19 0.85 -2.84
N MET A 31 -9.49 1.45 -3.81
CA MET A 31 -8.86 2.77 -3.64
C MET A 31 -9.91 3.85 -3.34
N TYR A 32 -11.07 3.81 -4.01
CA TYR A 32 -12.16 4.74 -3.77
C TYR A 32 -12.72 4.61 -2.33
N ARG A 33 -12.96 3.39 -1.85
CA ARG A 33 -13.42 3.17 -0.46
C ARG A 33 -12.40 3.63 0.57
N LEU A 34 -11.10 3.51 0.29
CA LEU A 34 -10.05 4.05 1.16
C LEU A 34 -10.06 5.58 1.15
N ALA A 35 -10.18 6.18 -0.04
CA ALA A 35 -10.24 7.63 -0.22
C ALA A 35 -11.45 8.26 0.47
N GLU A 36 -12.63 7.62 0.39
CA GLU A 36 -13.85 8.06 1.07
C GLU A 36 -13.67 8.14 2.60
N ARG A 37 -13.03 7.12 3.21
CA ARG A 37 -12.70 7.12 4.65
C ARG A 37 -11.71 8.22 5.02
N MET A 38 -10.96 8.72 4.04
CA MET A 38 -10.03 9.83 4.18
C MET A 38 -10.68 11.17 3.81
N GLU A 39 -11.99 11.21 3.53
CA GLU A 39 -12.71 12.42 3.10
C GLU A 39 -12.17 13.01 1.77
N ILE A 40 -11.65 12.15 0.90
CA ILE A 40 -11.24 12.49 -0.47
C ILE A 40 -12.42 12.18 -1.40
N SER A 41 -12.79 13.14 -2.25
CA SER A 41 -13.90 12.96 -3.19
C SER A 41 -13.52 12.06 -4.36
N LYS A 42 -14.53 11.51 -5.06
CA LYS A 42 -14.31 10.69 -6.24
C LYS A 42 -13.55 11.44 -7.33
N GLU A 43 -13.90 12.70 -7.54
CA GLU A 43 -13.27 13.58 -8.54
C GLU A 43 -11.78 13.79 -8.24
N GLN A 44 -11.41 13.88 -6.96
CA GLN A 44 -10.01 13.95 -6.55
C GLN A 44 -9.29 12.63 -6.83
N VAL A 45 -9.90 11.49 -6.53
CA VAL A 45 -9.33 10.16 -6.85
C VAL A 45 -9.11 10.03 -8.36
N ASP A 46 -10.12 10.33 -9.17
CA ASP A 46 -10.05 10.28 -10.63
C ASP A 46 -8.92 11.18 -11.16
N HIS A 47 -8.75 12.38 -10.61
CA HIS A 47 -7.64 13.25 -10.95
C HIS A 47 -6.27 12.66 -10.58
N LEU A 48 -6.15 11.92 -9.46
CA LEU A 48 -4.90 11.25 -9.07
C LEU A 48 -4.53 10.10 -10.01
N PHE A 49 -5.49 9.48 -10.72
CA PHE A 49 -5.17 8.51 -11.76
C PHE A 49 -4.42 9.17 -12.92
N GLU A 50 -4.77 10.39 -13.30
CA GLU A 50 -4.10 11.12 -14.37
C GLU A 50 -2.79 11.78 -13.87
N ASN A 51 -2.84 12.35 -12.66
CA ASN A 51 -1.78 13.16 -12.09
C ASN A 51 -1.52 12.75 -10.63
N PRO A 52 -0.84 11.60 -10.41
CA PRO A 52 -0.53 11.14 -9.05
C PRO A 52 0.41 12.13 -8.35
N LYS A 53 0.17 12.35 -7.06
CA LYS A 53 1.04 13.18 -6.21
C LYS A 53 2.31 12.40 -5.84
N PRO A 54 3.44 13.09 -5.65
CA PRO A 54 4.64 12.44 -5.14
C PRO A 54 4.41 11.90 -3.73
N SER A 55 4.99 10.74 -3.45
CA SER A 55 4.98 10.13 -2.11
C SER A 55 5.60 11.09 -1.08
N GLN A 56 4.98 11.21 0.09
CA GLN A 56 5.45 12.07 1.17
C GLN A 56 6.11 11.25 2.30
N PRO A 57 7.08 11.82 3.03
CA PRO A 57 7.70 11.13 4.17
C PRO A 57 6.70 10.77 5.27
N ILE A 58 6.77 9.53 5.76
CA ILE A 58 5.94 9.02 6.87
C ILE A 58 6.81 8.82 8.11
N PHE A 59 6.67 9.72 9.08
CA PHE A 59 7.57 9.80 10.24
C PHE A 59 7.20 8.80 11.36
N SER A 60 5.91 8.56 11.58
CA SER A 60 5.46 7.63 12.61
C SER A 60 5.63 6.18 12.15
N GLU A 61 6.21 5.33 13.00
CA GLU A 61 6.32 3.90 12.73
C GLU A 61 4.96 3.26 12.52
N LEU A 62 3.99 3.58 13.36
CA LEU A 62 2.64 3.06 13.23
C LEU A 62 1.99 3.47 11.90
N GLU A 63 2.24 4.70 11.45
CA GLU A 63 1.74 5.17 10.15
C GLU A 63 2.41 4.44 8.98
N ARG A 64 3.73 4.18 9.06
CA ARG A 64 4.44 3.38 8.05
C ARG A 64 3.88 1.97 7.94
N ILE A 65 3.70 1.31 9.09
CA ILE A 65 3.14 -0.05 9.17
C ILE A 65 1.73 -0.05 8.58
N THR A 66 0.91 0.94 8.95
CA THR A 66 -0.48 1.07 8.49
C THR A 66 -0.54 1.35 6.99
N HIS A 67 0.32 2.21 6.45
CA HIS A 67 0.35 2.51 5.01
C HIS A 67 0.89 1.35 4.19
N PHE A 68 1.96 0.70 4.65
CA PHE A 68 2.49 -0.51 4.03
C PHE A 68 1.44 -1.63 4.00
N HIS A 69 0.65 -1.78 5.06
CA HIS A 69 -0.48 -2.72 5.08
C HIS A 69 -1.52 -2.37 4.01
N LYS A 70 -1.86 -1.09 3.79
CA LYS A 70 -2.78 -0.69 2.70
C LYS A 70 -2.24 -1.04 1.32
N LEU A 71 -0.95 -0.80 1.09
CA LEU A 71 -0.27 -1.18 -0.17
C LEU A 71 -0.31 -2.70 -0.38
N LEU A 72 -0.10 -3.47 0.69
CA LEU A 72 -0.16 -4.92 0.63
C LEU A 72 -1.59 -5.43 0.36
N LEU A 73 -2.62 -4.81 0.96
CA LEU A 73 -4.02 -5.12 0.68
C LEU A 73 -4.38 -4.80 -0.77
N MET A 74 -3.92 -3.64 -1.26
CA MET A 74 -4.12 -3.18 -2.64
C MET A 74 -3.62 -4.21 -3.66
N MET A 75 -2.38 -4.69 -3.49
CA MET A 75 -1.75 -5.70 -4.33
C MET A 75 -2.46 -7.08 -4.32
N ASN A 76 -3.38 -7.32 -3.37
CA ASN A 76 -4.08 -8.61 -3.24
C ASN A 76 -5.60 -8.50 -3.50
N VAL A 77 -6.07 -7.35 -3.99
CA VAL A 77 -7.52 -7.10 -4.18
C VAL A 77 -8.17 -8.10 -5.14
N ASP A 78 -7.51 -8.42 -6.24
CA ASP A 78 -8.00 -9.35 -7.27
C ASP A 78 -7.43 -10.77 -7.14
N ARG A 79 -6.63 -11.02 -6.08
CA ARG A 79 -5.90 -12.27 -5.80
C ARG A 79 -4.85 -12.62 -6.84
N GLU A 80 -4.54 -11.71 -7.77
CA GLU A 80 -3.42 -11.83 -8.70
C GLU A 80 -2.28 -10.97 -8.15
N THR A 81 -1.07 -11.52 -8.07
CA THR A 81 0.09 -10.75 -7.60
C THR A 81 1.13 -10.77 -8.69
N HIS A 82 1.43 -9.60 -9.26
CA HIS A 82 2.43 -9.48 -10.31
C HIS A 82 3.79 -9.12 -9.74
N GLU A 83 4.86 -9.67 -10.32
CA GLU A 83 6.25 -9.38 -9.92
C GLU A 83 6.57 -7.87 -9.95
N LYS A 84 5.96 -7.12 -10.88
CA LYS A 84 6.12 -5.66 -10.97
C LYS A 84 5.52 -4.94 -9.75
N GLU A 85 4.37 -5.39 -9.27
CA GLU A 85 3.73 -4.81 -8.09
C GLU A 85 4.53 -5.14 -6.83
N ILE A 86 5.02 -6.37 -6.70
CA ILE A 86 5.92 -6.76 -5.60
C ILE A 86 7.16 -5.85 -5.59
N HIS A 87 7.74 -5.57 -6.76
CA HIS A 87 8.87 -4.66 -6.86
C HIS A 87 8.51 -3.24 -6.39
N VAL A 88 7.39 -2.68 -6.85
CA VAL A 88 6.93 -1.34 -6.43
C VAL A 88 6.60 -1.29 -4.94
N LEU A 89 5.98 -2.34 -4.39
CA LEU A 89 5.71 -2.47 -2.96
C LEU A 89 7.01 -2.46 -2.12
N ARG A 90 8.05 -3.19 -2.57
CA ARG A 90 9.38 -3.15 -1.94
C ARG A 90 9.97 -1.75 -1.97
N GLU A 91 9.92 -1.07 -3.11
CA GLU A 91 10.43 0.31 -3.23
C GLU A 91 9.72 1.28 -2.27
N PHE A 92 8.40 1.19 -2.13
CA PHE A 92 7.66 1.97 -1.14
C PHE A 92 8.08 1.62 0.29
N GLY A 93 8.21 0.33 0.61
CA GLY A 93 8.67 -0.11 1.92
C GLY A 93 10.04 0.48 2.28
N LEU A 94 11.00 0.43 1.35
CA LEU A 94 12.33 1.00 1.53
C LEU A 94 12.30 2.52 1.68
N LYS A 95 11.52 3.24 0.85
CA LYS A 95 11.35 4.69 0.95
C LYS A 95 10.74 5.14 2.28
N MET A 96 9.85 4.33 2.85
CA MET A 96 9.32 4.55 4.19
C MET A 96 10.35 4.25 5.30
N GLY A 97 11.47 3.57 5.01
CA GLY A 97 12.44 3.16 6.03
C GLY A 97 12.04 1.87 6.75
N ILE A 98 11.27 1.01 6.08
CA ILE A 98 11.05 -0.37 6.52
C ILE A 98 12.32 -1.17 6.25
N ARG A 99 12.78 -1.93 7.25
CA ARG A 99 13.97 -2.78 7.10
C ARG A 99 13.72 -3.83 6.02
N PRO A 100 14.65 -4.06 5.07
CA PRO A 100 14.47 -5.03 3.98
C PRO A 100 14.04 -6.42 4.45
N GLY A 101 14.65 -6.92 5.54
CA GLY A 101 14.30 -8.23 6.12
C GLY A 101 12.85 -8.31 6.61
N ALA A 102 12.27 -7.21 7.11
CA ALA A 102 10.86 -7.18 7.48
C ALA A 102 9.97 -7.30 6.24
N ILE A 103 10.31 -6.58 5.16
CA ILE A 103 9.57 -6.64 3.88
C ILE A 103 9.61 -8.07 3.32
N ASP A 104 10.80 -8.67 3.27
CA ASP A 104 10.95 -10.03 2.73
C ASP A 104 10.22 -11.06 3.59
N GLN A 105 10.27 -10.93 4.92
CA GLN A 105 9.51 -11.81 5.81
C GLN A 105 8.01 -11.67 5.62
N ILE A 106 7.49 -10.44 5.43
CA ILE A 106 6.07 -10.21 5.14
C ILE A 106 5.69 -10.88 3.82
N LEU A 107 6.47 -10.68 2.77
CA LEU A 107 6.21 -11.27 1.44
C LEU A 107 6.24 -12.80 1.45
N VAL A 108 7.15 -13.40 2.23
CA VAL A 108 7.18 -14.87 2.41
C VAL A 108 5.94 -15.32 3.17
N ARG A 109 5.66 -14.72 4.33
CA ARG A 109 4.55 -15.08 5.23
C ARG A 109 3.19 -14.91 4.57
N MET A 110 3.08 -13.97 3.62
CA MET A 110 1.89 -13.75 2.83
C MET A 110 1.43 -15.01 2.09
N ASN A 111 2.35 -15.86 1.63
CA ASN A 111 2.03 -17.10 0.91
C ASN A 111 1.38 -18.18 1.80
N ASP A 112 1.39 -18.00 3.12
CA ASP A 112 0.76 -18.93 4.05
C ASP A 112 -0.74 -18.66 4.24
N TYR A 113 -1.28 -17.61 3.60
CA TYR A 113 -2.70 -17.23 3.67
C TYR A 113 -3.38 -17.46 2.32
N GLU A 114 -4.58 -18.06 2.34
CA GLU A 114 -5.33 -18.47 1.13
C GLU A 114 -5.54 -17.32 0.13
N ASP A 115 -5.86 -16.12 0.65
CA ASP A 115 -6.06 -14.91 -0.15
C ASP A 115 -4.83 -13.98 -0.15
N LYS A 116 -3.68 -14.44 0.34
CA LYS A 116 -2.49 -13.61 0.58
C LYS A 116 -2.75 -12.41 1.50
N LEU A 117 -3.83 -12.47 2.28
CA LEU A 117 -4.21 -11.44 3.25
C LEU A 117 -3.59 -11.74 4.61
N ILE A 118 -2.43 -11.16 4.86
CA ILE A 118 -1.79 -11.22 6.18
C ILE A 118 -2.58 -10.35 7.19
N PRO A 119 -2.92 -10.87 8.38
CA PRO A 119 -3.57 -10.07 9.41
C PRO A 119 -2.67 -8.93 9.91
N ALA A 120 -3.27 -7.78 10.25
CA ALA A 120 -2.54 -6.62 10.77
C ALA A 120 -1.69 -6.96 12.02
N GLN A 121 -2.16 -7.87 12.87
CA GLN A 121 -1.43 -8.30 14.07
C GLN A 121 -0.12 -9.02 13.73
N GLU A 122 -0.10 -9.79 12.63
CA GLU A 122 1.08 -10.49 12.15
C GLU A 122 2.07 -9.52 11.51
N LEU A 123 1.59 -8.49 10.80
CA LEU A 123 2.46 -7.42 10.34
C LEU A 123 3.16 -6.75 11.52
N ILE A 124 2.41 -6.35 12.55
CA ILE A 124 2.95 -5.71 13.76
C ILE A 124 4.01 -6.60 14.43
N SER A 125 3.78 -7.90 14.54
CA SER A 125 4.75 -8.83 15.16
C SER A 125 6.06 -8.92 14.36
N ILE A 126 5.98 -8.96 13.02
CA ILE A 126 7.16 -8.92 12.15
C ILE A 126 7.89 -7.59 12.35
N PHE A 127 7.20 -6.45 12.26
CA PHE A 127 7.82 -5.15 12.45
C PHE A 127 8.52 -5.01 13.81
N GLN A 128 7.89 -5.44 14.91
CA GLN A 128 8.50 -5.45 16.25
C GLN A 128 9.78 -6.28 16.32
N THR A 129 9.86 -7.39 15.57
CA THR A 129 11.08 -8.21 15.53
C THR A 129 12.26 -7.48 14.90
N TYR A 130 11.98 -6.63 13.91
CA TYR A 130 13.02 -5.88 13.20
C TYR A 130 13.27 -4.50 13.79
N TYR A 131 12.36 -3.88 14.54
CA TYR A 131 12.56 -2.54 15.09
C TYR A 131 13.16 -2.52 16.50
N ASN A 132 13.18 -3.66 17.19
CA ASN A 132 13.85 -3.84 18.48
C ASN A 132 15.32 -4.27 18.34
#